data_AF-A0A2A4ZM05-F1
#
_entry.id   AF-A0A2A4ZM05-F1
#
_cell.length_a   1.000
_cell.length_b   1.000
_cell.length_c   1.000
_cell.angle_alpha   90.00
_cell.angle_beta   90.00
_cell.angle_gamma   90.00
#
_symmetry.space_group_name_H-M   'P 1'
#
loop_
_entity.id
_entity.type
_entity.pdbx_description
1 polymer ?
#
loop_
_entity_poly.entity_id
_entity_poly.type
_entity_poly.pdbx_seq_one_letter_code
_entity_poly.pdbx_strand_id
1 'polypeptide(L)'
;MKDEQEFKAKGGKSNPLLLEMGVPRALAAVNRVLDYGAEKYAAHSWQRVDVERYNFAARRHRIARDLGEARDLESGLLYLAHEAANILFQLEMMCRIQGMDWQIYNPPPQSHKSPPRRKR
;
A
#
# COMPACT_ATOMS: atom_id res chain seq x y z
N MET A 1 42.83 -16.63 -8.24
CA MET A 1 41.60 -16.12 -8.88
C MET A 1 40.55 -16.06 -7.81
N LYS A 2 40.23 -14.86 -7.30
CA LYS A 2 39.08 -14.67 -6.40
C LYS A 2 37.91 -14.37 -7.31
N ASP A 3 36.87 -15.19 -7.23
CA ASP A 3 35.64 -14.97 -7.96
C ASP A 3 35.13 -13.55 -7.67
N GLU A 4 35.10 -12.72 -8.71
CA GLU A 4 34.39 -11.45 -8.71
C GLU A 4 32.90 -11.77 -8.62
N GLN A 5 32.42 -11.85 -7.38
CA GLN A 5 31.01 -11.93 -7.11
C GLN A 5 30.41 -10.57 -7.45
N GLU A 6 29.79 -10.45 -8.62
CA GLU A 6 29.00 -9.29 -9.02
C GLU A 6 27.95 -8.98 -7.93
N PHE A 7 28.20 -7.96 -7.12
CA PHE A 7 27.18 -7.38 -6.26
C PHE A 7 26.23 -6.54 -7.12
N LYS A 8 25.32 -7.19 -7.85
CA LYS A 8 24.15 -6.50 -8.40
C LYS A 8 23.41 -5.85 -7.23
N ALA A 9 23.20 -4.54 -7.29
CA ALA A 9 22.44 -3.78 -6.31
C ALA A 9 20.99 -4.27 -6.26
N LYS A 10 20.75 -5.34 -5.50
CA LYS A 10 19.41 -5.73 -5.05
C LYS A 10 18.97 -4.63 -4.09
N GLY A 11 17.84 -3.99 -4.38
CA GLY A 11 17.28 -2.88 -3.60
C GLY A 11 17.43 -3.14 -2.10
N GLY A 12 17.88 -2.11 -1.37
CA GLY A 12 18.13 -2.23 0.06
C GLY A 12 16.91 -2.80 0.77
N LYS A 13 17.12 -3.60 1.83
CA LYS A 13 16.04 -4.14 2.66
C LYS A 13 15.06 -3.01 3.00
N SER A 14 13.76 -3.25 2.81
CA SER A 14 12.75 -2.28 3.19
C SER A 14 12.88 -1.95 4.67
N ASN A 15 12.73 -0.67 5.03
CA ASN A 15 12.69 -0.25 6.43
C ASN A 15 11.21 -0.20 6.87
N PRO A 16 10.72 -1.20 7.64
CA PRO A 16 9.31 -1.27 8.02
C PRO A 16 8.87 -0.10 8.92
N LEU A 17 9.81 0.50 9.68
CA LEU A 17 9.52 1.59 10.61
C LEU A 17 8.99 2.85 9.90
N LEU A 18 9.32 3.04 8.62
CA LEU A 18 8.79 4.18 7.85
C LEU A 18 7.27 4.12 7.73
N LEU A 19 6.70 2.91 7.65
CA LEU A 19 5.26 2.71 7.59
C LEU A 19 4.68 2.64 9.02
N GLU A 20 5.25 1.78 9.87
CA GLU A 20 4.73 1.51 11.21
C GLU A 20 4.73 2.75 12.12
N MET A 21 5.83 3.51 12.11
CA MET A 21 5.98 4.71 12.96
C MET A 21 5.59 6.00 12.22
N GLY A 22 5.70 6.03 10.89
CA GLY A 22 5.40 7.23 10.10
C GLY A 22 3.90 7.50 9.93
N VAL A 23 3.07 6.45 9.86
CA VAL A 23 1.62 6.58 9.61
C VAL A 23 0.73 5.71 10.52
N PRO A 24 0.96 5.65 11.85
CA PRO A 24 0.26 4.72 12.74
C PRO A 24 -1.26 4.91 12.77
N ARG A 25 -1.73 6.17 12.66
CA ARG A 25 -3.17 6.49 12.63
C ARG A 25 -3.87 5.95 11.38
N ALA A 26 -3.21 6.01 10.22
CA ALA A 26 -3.75 5.49 8.97
C ALA A 26 -3.79 3.96 9.01
N LEU A 27 -2.74 3.31 9.52
CA LEU A 27 -2.71 1.86 9.73
C LEU A 27 -3.85 1.39 10.65
N ALA A 28 -4.05 2.07 11.78
CA ALA A 28 -5.16 1.76 12.69
C ALA A 28 -6.54 1.92 12.02
N ALA A 29 -6.73 2.94 11.19
CA ALA A 29 -7.98 3.15 10.46
C ALA A 29 -8.27 2.03 9.44
N VAL A 30 -7.24 1.58 8.72
CA VAL A 30 -7.35 0.42 7.81
C VAL A 30 -7.64 -0.85 8.61
N ASN A 31 -6.96 -1.07 9.74
CA ASN A 31 -7.22 -2.23 10.60
C ASN A 31 -8.67 -2.28 11.07
N ARG A 32 -9.30 -1.14 11.41
CA ARG A 32 -10.73 -1.11 11.75
C ARG A 32 -11.64 -1.60 10.62
N VAL A 33 -11.29 -1.34 9.36
CA VAL A 33 -12.02 -1.88 8.20
C VAL A 33 -11.85 -3.40 8.11
N LEU A 34 -10.65 -3.90 8.37
CA LEU A 34 -10.39 -5.35 8.41
C LEU A 34 -11.11 -6.02 9.58
N ASP A 35 -11.14 -5.40 10.76
CA ASP A 35 -11.90 -5.86 11.93
C ASP A 35 -13.39 -5.98 11.57
N TYR A 36 -13.98 -4.91 11.02
CA TYR A 36 -15.38 -4.91 10.56
C TYR A 36 -15.65 -6.00 9.52
N GLY A 37 -14.77 -6.17 8.53
CA GLY A 37 -14.90 -7.22 7.52
C GLY A 37 -14.76 -8.63 8.10
N ALA A 38 -13.91 -8.82 9.10
CA ALA A 38 -13.73 -10.09 9.79
C ALA A 38 -14.96 -10.46 10.64
N GLU A 39 -15.55 -9.48 11.33
CA GLU A 39 -16.81 -9.64 12.08
C GLU A 39 -17.99 -9.94 11.15
N LYS A 40 -18.11 -9.20 10.04
CA LYS A 40 -19.23 -9.33 9.09
C LYS A 40 -19.16 -10.63 8.27
N TYR A 41 -17.97 -11.07 7.89
CA TYR A 41 -17.79 -12.24 7.03
C TYR A 41 -16.95 -13.31 7.73
N ALA A 42 -15.64 -13.18 7.69
CA ALA A 42 -14.66 -13.99 8.41
C ALA A 42 -13.26 -13.40 8.22
N ALA A 43 -12.38 -13.58 9.21
CA ALA A 43 -10.99 -13.17 9.11
C ALA A 43 -10.35 -13.76 7.83
N HIS A 44 -9.60 -12.93 7.10
CA HIS A 44 -8.90 -13.29 5.86
C HIS A 44 -9.77 -13.85 4.72
N SER A 45 -11.10 -13.78 4.82
CA SER A 45 -12.02 -14.19 3.74
C SER A 45 -11.80 -13.43 2.42
N TRP A 46 -11.19 -12.24 2.52
CA TRP A 46 -10.84 -11.40 1.38
C TRP A 46 -9.98 -12.11 0.32
N GLN A 47 -9.20 -13.12 0.72
CA GLN A 47 -8.29 -13.85 -0.17
C GLN A 47 -9.01 -14.70 -1.24
N ARG A 48 -10.31 -14.98 -1.04
CA ARG A 48 -11.11 -15.84 -1.93
C ARG A 48 -11.96 -15.04 -2.92
N VAL A 49 -11.83 -13.72 -2.91
CA VAL A 49 -12.64 -12.81 -3.72
C VAL A 49 -11.85 -12.41 -4.96
N ASP A 50 -12.54 -12.30 -6.09
CA ASP A 50 -11.97 -11.79 -7.34
C ASP A 50 -11.42 -10.36 -7.15
N VAL A 51 -10.23 -10.08 -7.68
CA VAL A 51 -9.53 -8.79 -7.58
C VAL A 51 -10.37 -7.64 -8.12
N GLU A 52 -11.18 -7.86 -9.16
CA GLU A 52 -12.03 -6.82 -9.74
C GLU A 52 -13.11 -6.34 -8.77
N ARG A 53 -13.58 -7.20 -7.85
CA ARG A 53 -14.52 -6.78 -6.80
C ARG A 53 -13.91 -5.71 -5.89
N TYR A 54 -12.61 -5.78 -5.62
CA TYR A 54 -11.91 -4.75 -4.84
C TYR A 54 -11.69 -3.46 -5.64
N ASN A 55 -11.43 -3.55 -6.94
CA ASN A 55 -11.38 -2.38 -7.82
C ASN A 55 -12.73 -1.65 -7.83
N PHE A 56 -13.85 -2.37 -8.00
CA PHE A 56 -15.20 -1.79 -7.92
C PHE A 56 -15.50 -1.20 -6.54
N ALA A 57 -15.18 -1.91 -5.45
CA ALA A 57 -15.40 -1.42 -4.09
C ALA A 57 -14.60 -0.14 -3.80
N ALA A 58 -13.30 -0.11 -4.13
CA ALA A 58 -12.45 1.07 -3.96
C ALA A 58 -13.02 2.29 -4.68
N ARG A 59 -13.50 2.11 -5.92
CA ARG A 59 -14.11 3.21 -6.71
C ARG A 59 -15.40 3.74 -6.09
N ARG A 60 -16.26 2.88 -5.53
CA ARG A 60 -17.48 3.33 -4.82
C ARG A 60 -17.14 4.20 -3.61
N HIS A 61 -16.18 3.77 -2.78
CA HIS A 61 -15.76 4.57 -1.62
C HIS A 61 -15.04 5.86 -2.03
N ARG A 62 -14.26 5.84 -3.12
CA ARG A 62 -13.69 7.07 -3.70
C ARG A 62 -14.76 8.04 -4.14
N ILE A 63 -15.77 7.59 -4.90
CA ILE A 63 -16.85 8.46 -5.39
C ILE A 63 -17.57 9.13 -4.22
N ALA A 64 -17.93 8.38 -3.17
CA ALA A 64 -18.58 8.96 -1.99
C ALA A 64 -17.70 10.03 -1.32
N ARG A 65 -16.38 9.78 -1.23
CA ARG A 65 -15.41 10.75 -0.72
C ARG A 65 -15.29 12.00 -1.61
N ASP A 66 -15.26 11.83 -2.92
CA ASP A 66 -15.17 12.92 -3.89
C ASP A 66 -16.46 13.77 -3.90
N LEU A 67 -17.60 13.19 -3.48
CA LEU A 67 -18.85 13.90 -3.21
C LEU A 67 -18.91 14.61 -1.85
N GLY A 68 -17.83 14.53 -1.06
CA GLY A 68 -17.70 15.22 0.23
C GLY A 68 -18.11 14.40 1.46
N GLU A 69 -18.47 13.13 1.30
CA GLU A 69 -18.77 12.27 2.44
C GLU A 69 -17.49 11.72 3.08
N ALA A 70 -17.41 11.75 4.41
CA ALA A 70 -16.24 11.24 5.13
C ALA A 70 -16.37 9.76 5.55
N ARG A 71 -17.60 9.28 5.76
CA ARG A 71 -17.89 8.01 6.42
C ARG A 71 -18.85 7.14 5.64
N ASP A 72 -18.51 5.88 5.55
CA ASP A 72 -19.34 4.82 4.99
C ASP A 72 -20.63 4.62 5.79
N LEU A 73 -21.77 4.60 5.09
CA LEU A 73 -23.09 4.53 5.72
C LEU A 73 -23.34 3.19 6.43
N GLU A 74 -22.72 2.11 5.97
CA GLU A 74 -22.93 0.78 6.53
C GLU A 74 -22.12 0.58 7.82
N SER A 75 -20.83 0.86 7.76
CA SER A 75 -19.88 0.60 8.85
C SER A 75 -19.62 1.80 9.77
N GLY A 76 -19.96 3.01 9.33
CA GLY A 76 -19.57 4.26 9.99
C GLY A 76 -18.07 4.59 9.91
N LEU A 77 -17.25 3.76 9.25
CA LEU A 77 -15.80 3.94 9.12
C LEU A 77 -15.45 4.89 7.96
N LEU A 78 -14.21 5.37 7.89
CA LEU A 78 -13.80 6.33 6.86
C LEU A 78 -13.85 5.72 5.46
N TYR A 79 -14.46 6.41 4.49
CA TYR A 79 -14.42 5.99 3.09
C TYR A 79 -12.98 5.85 2.56
N LEU A 80 -12.09 6.74 2.98
CA LEU A 80 -10.67 6.67 2.61
C LEU A 80 -9.97 5.42 3.18
N ALA A 81 -10.38 4.95 4.37
CA ALA A 81 -9.83 3.74 4.95
C ALA A 81 -10.33 2.50 4.20
N HIS A 82 -11.61 2.47 3.81
CA HIS A 82 -12.15 1.42 2.95
C HIS A 82 -11.47 1.40 1.58
N GLU A 83 -11.29 2.56 0.95
CA GLU A 83 -10.55 2.68 -0.31
C GLU A 83 -9.13 2.12 -0.16
N ALA A 84 -8.39 2.53 0.87
CA ALA A 84 -7.04 2.05 1.14
C ALA A 84 -6.98 0.53 1.39
N ALA A 85 -7.91 -0.03 2.16
CA ALA A 85 -7.99 -1.47 2.40
C ALA A 85 -8.22 -2.25 1.09
N ASN A 86 -9.13 -1.79 0.25
CA ASN A 86 -9.40 -2.40 -1.06
C ASN A 86 -8.19 -2.32 -2.01
N ILE A 87 -7.42 -1.22 -1.99
CA ILE A 87 -6.18 -1.10 -2.75
C ILE A 87 -5.09 -2.03 -2.19
N LEU A 88 -4.99 -2.17 -0.86
CA LEU A 88 -4.05 -3.10 -0.24
C LEU A 88 -4.36 -4.56 -0.60
N PHE A 89 -5.63 -4.95 -0.67
CA PHE A 89 -6.00 -6.29 -1.15
C PHE A 89 -5.58 -6.50 -2.61
N GLN A 90 -5.80 -5.52 -3.49
CA GLN A 90 -5.34 -5.60 -4.88
C GLN A 90 -3.81 -5.72 -4.96
N LEU A 91 -3.07 -4.90 -4.21
CA LEU A 91 -1.61 -4.97 -4.15
C LEU A 91 -1.11 -6.31 -3.64
N GLU A 92 -1.69 -6.82 -2.55
CA GLU A 92 -1.31 -8.11 -1.97
C GLU A 92 -1.59 -9.27 -2.92
N MET A 93 -2.74 -9.28 -3.60
CA MET A 93 -3.05 -10.27 -4.63
C MET A 93 -2.05 -10.19 -5.79
N MET A 94 -1.66 -8.98 -6.20
CA MET A 94 -0.66 -8.75 -7.23
C MET A 94 0.73 -9.26 -6.80
N CYS A 95 1.16 -8.99 -5.56
CA CYS A 95 2.43 -9.46 -4.99
C CYS A 95 2.53 -11.00 -4.88
N ARG A 96 1.39 -11.71 -4.85
CA ARG A 96 1.32 -13.18 -4.84
C ARG A 96 1.45 -13.80 -6.23
N ILE A 97 1.40 -13.01 -7.31
CA ILE A 97 1.55 -13.50 -8.68
C ILE A 97 2.97 -14.08 -8.86
N GLN A 98 3.04 -15.33 -9.33
CA GLN A 98 4.31 -15.99 -9.58
C GLN A 98 5.15 -15.23 -10.62
N GLY A 99 6.43 -15.00 -10.32
CA GLY A 99 7.36 -14.29 -11.19
C GLY A 99 7.29 -12.76 -11.09
N MET A 100 6.39 -12.21 -10.27
CA MET A 100 6.43 -10.79 -9.93
C MET A 100 7.51 -10.49 -8.89
N ASP A 101 8.51 -9.70 -9.27
CA ASP A 101 9.47 -9.15 -8.32
C ASP A 101 9.02 -7.76 -7.86
N TRP A 102 8.26 -7.73 -6.77
CA TRP A 102 7.75 -6.52 -6.14
C TRP A 102 8.81 -5.78 -5.30
N GLN A 103 10.01 -6.35 -5.13
CA GLN A 103 11.10 -5.73 -4.35
C GLN A 103 12.02 -4.86 -5.21
N ILE A 104 11.91 -4.94 -6.53
CA ILE A 104 12.71 -4.12 -7.44
C ILE A 104 12.17 -2.69 -7.47
N TYR A 105 13.07 -1.71 -7.31
CA TYR A 105 12.80 -0.31 -7.55
C TYR A 105 14.00 0.38 -8.21
N ASN A 106 13.73 1.39 -9.04
CA ASN A 106 14.77 2.22 -9.63
C ASN A 106 15.35 3.17 -8.56
N PRO A 107 16.68 3.38 -8.50
CA PRO A 107 17.27 4.30 -7.54
C PRO A 107 16.71 5.72 -7.76
N PRO A 108 16.42 6.48 -6.68
CA PRO A 108 15.86 7.82 -6.82
C PRO A 108 16.85 8.76 -7.51
N PRO A 109 16.38 9.77 -8.27
CA PRO A 109 17.24 10.80 -8.84
C PRO A 109 18.04 11.52 -7.73
N GLN A 110 19.33 11.79 -7.95
CA GLN A 110 20.18 12.48 -6.96
C GLN A 110 20.43 13.96 -7.29
N SER A 111 19.91 14.47 -8.41
CA SER A 111 20.18 15.83 -8.92
C SER A 111 19.81 16.95 -7.95
N HIS A 112 18.80 16.73 -7.10
CA HIS A 112 18.33 17.69 -6.09
C HIS A 112 19.14 17.67 -4.78
N LYS A 113 20.09 16.73 -4.61
CA LYS A 113 20.90 16.62 -3.39
C LYS A 113 22.26 17.32 -3.49
N SER A 114 22.63 17.81 -4.67
CA SER A 114 23.86 18.58 -4.85
C SER A 114 23.67 20.00 -4.28
N PRO A 115 24.54 20.46 -3.35
CA PRO A 115 24.47 21.83 -2.86
C PRO A 115 24.66 22.82 -4.02
N PRO A 116 24.04 24.02 -3.97
CA PRO A 116 24.21 25.01 -5.03
C PRO A 116 25.70 25.33 -5.22
N ARG A 117 26.18 25.31 -6.46
CA ARG A 117 27.54 25.76 -6.80
C ARG A 117 27.73 27.17 -6.24
N ARG A 118 28.62 27.36 -5.27
CA ARG A 118 29.05 28.68 -4.81
C ARG A 118 29.53 29.46 -6.05
N LYS A 119 28.86 30.58 -6.37
CA LYS A 119 29.38 31.54 -7.34
C LYS A 119 30.71 32.07 -6.78
N ARG A 120 31.76 31.97 -7.59
CA ARG A 120 33.08 32.56 -7.29
C ARG A 120 33.00 34.08 -7.32
#